data_AF-A0AAN6P7F7-F1
#
_entry.id   AF-A0AAN6P7F7-F1
#
_cell.length_a   1.000
_cell.length_b   1.000
_cell.length_c   1.000
_cell.angle_alpha   90.00
_cell.angle_beta   90.00
_cell.angle_gamma   90.00
#
_symmetry.space_group_name_H-M   'P 1'
#
loop_
_entity.id
_entity.type
_entity.pdbx_description
1 polymer ?
#
loop_
_entity_poly.entity_id
_entity_poly.type
_entity_poly.pdbx_seq_one_letter_code
_entity_poly.pdbx_strand_id
1 'polypeptide(L)'
;PHKAAALSSRTIRVRIRDLKTRSCCCTMVVDILSNNNNNNRKPSTAFLKLHDWRYADTLRQHMGIGPWCPSTEFAYIRSLGGHTRTVLSIYDDQDAAQRETSLAGILGDSFAHEAAVYDSLRAHQGATLPRLLAAVDFDLTPPGADNHELFYVRVLLLENLMVDDGGFSLRTLPHHAPRDAWQGLVDAAVEAGRLLGEHGVLDPDRHAGNFLVVPRTDGGFRVVMIDFGHCRSRREGESERVVAGGSGAA
;
A
#
# COMPACT_ATOMS: atom_id res chain seq x y z
N PRO A 1 -21.87 -6.11 34.41
CA PRO A 1 -21.35 -7.11 33.45
C PRO A 1 -21.85 -6.82 32.04
N HIS A 2 -21.17 -5.91 31.33
CA HIS A 2 -21.43 -5.66 29.91
C HIS A 2 -20.71 -6.73 29.09
N LYS A 3 -21.48 -7.64 28.46
CA LYS A 3 -20.96 -8.53 27.42
C LYS A 3 -20.50 -7.67 26.25
N ALA A 4 -19.19 -7.64 25.99
CA ALA A 4 -18.66 -7.18 24.72
C ALA A 4 -19.32 -8.01 23.62
N ALA A 5 -20.03 -7.34 22.70
CA ALA A 5 -20.57 -7.98 21.52
C ALA A 5 -19.38 -8.55 20.73
N ALA A 6 -19.39 -9.87 20.49
CA ALA A 6 -18.41 -10.50 19.61
C ALA A 6 -18.53 -9.84 18.23
N LEU A 7 -17.53 -9.06 17.84
CA LEU A 7 -17.38 -8.56 16.48
C LEU A 7 -17.37 -9.79 15.57
N SER A 8 -18.40 -9.91 14.73
CA SER A 8 -18.49 -10.95 13.71
C SER A 8 -17.30 -10.82 12.76
N SER A 9 -16.23 -11.60 12.97
CA SER A 9 -15.09 -11.61 12.07
C SER A 9 -15.51 -12.24 10.74
N ARG A 10 -15.43 -11.45 9.66
CA ARG A 10 -15.76 -11.91 8.32
C ARG A 10 -14.48 -12.41 7.65
N THR A 11 -14.36 -13.71 7.43
CA THR A 11 -13.23 -14.29 6.70
C THR A 11 -13.41 -14.11 5.19
N ILE A 12 -12.41 -13.53 4.53
CA ILE A 12 -12.33 -13.46 3.06
C ILE A 12 -11.27 -14.46 2.61
N ARG A 13 -11.67 -15.44 1.78
CA ARG A 13 -10.74 -16.41 1.19
C ARG A 13 -10.28 -15.90 -0.16
N VAL A 14 -8.97 -15.89 -0.37
CA VAL A 14 -8.36 -15.45 -1.63
C VAL A 14 -7.35 -16.47 -2.12
N ARG A 15 -7.13 -16.51 -3.43
CA ARG A 15 -6.04 -17.25 -4.08
C ARG A 15 -5.11 -16.27 -4.77
N ILE A 16 -3.81 -16.39 -4.54
CA ILE A 16 -2.82 -15.57 -5.24
C ILE A 16 -2.85 -15.95 -6.73
N ARG A 17 -3.06 -14.96 -7.58
CA ARG A 17 -3.03 -15.11 -9.03
C ARG A 17 -1.68 -14.70 -9.59
N ASP A 18 -1.18 -13.54 -9.18
CA ASP A 18 0.06 -12.97 -9.71
C ASP A 18 0.75 -12.06 -8.68
N LEU A 19 2.08 -12.13 -8.59
CA LEU A 19 2.88 -11.30 -7.70
C LEU A 19 3.33 -10.03 -8.45
N LYS A 20 3.15 -8.87 -7.81
CA LYS A 20 3.54 -7.56 -8.35
C LYS A 20 4.60 -6.95 -7.43
N THR A 21 5.80 -6.70 -7.95
CA THR A 21 6.99 -6.32 -7.13
C THR A 21 7.44 -4.87 -7.32
N ARG A 22 6.52 -3.94 -7.60
CA ARG A 22 6.86 -2.55 -7.99
C ARG A 22 6.64 -1.49 -6.91
N SER A 23 6.27 -1.86 -5.69
CA SER A 23 5.99 -0.91 -4.60
C SER A 23 6.88 -1.20 -3.40
N CYS A 24 7.00 -0.24 -2.48
CA CYS A 24 7.69 -0.40 -1.19
C CYS A 24 7.07 -1.49 -0.30
N CYS A 25 5.90 -2.00 -0.65
CA CYS A 25 5.22 -3.12 -0.01
C CYS A 25 5.03 -4.30 -0.98
N CYS A 26 4.67 -5.47 -0.45
CA CYS A 26 4.36 -6.63 -1.27
C CYS A 26 2.98 -6.49 -1.91
N THR A 27 2.92 -6.42 -3.24
CA THR A 27 1.63 -6.32 -3.95
C THR A 27 1.33 -7.56 -4.77
N MET A 28 0.06 -7.92 -4.91
CA MET A 28 -0.34 -9.06 -5.71
C MET A 28 -1.78 -8.93 -6.22
N VAL A 29 -2.07 -9.57 -7.34
CA VAL A 29 -3.44 -9.77 -7.81
C VAL A 29 -3.94 -11.08 -7.23
N VAL A 30 -5.14 -11.06 -6.65
CA VAL A 30 -5.76 -12.22 -6.03
C VAL A 30 -7.15 -12.48 -6.58
N ASP A 31 -7.55 -13.74 -6.59
CA ASP A 31 -8.91 -14.19 -6.84
C ASP A 31 -9.68 -14.31 -5.54
N ILE A 32 -10.77 -13.56 -5.38
CA ILE A 32 -11.68 -13.71 -4.25
C ILE A 32 -12.51 -14.97 -4.45
N LEU A 33 -12.35 -15.93 -3.55
CA LEU A 33 -13.06 -17.20 -3.54
C LEU A 33 -14.41 -17.00 -2.84
N SER A 34 -15.50 -16.97 -3.60
CA SER A 34 -16.84 -16.98 -3.01
C SER A 34 -17.12 -18.35 -2.38
N ASN A 35 -17.77 -18.37 -1.21
CA ASN A 35 -18.21 -19.62 -0.57
C ASN A 35 -19.32 -20.35 -1.36
N ASN A 36 -19.88 -19.73 -2.40
CA ASN A 36 -20.94 -20.32 -3.21
C ASN A 36 -20.37 -21.10 -4.40
N ASN A 37 -20.66 -22.40 -4.43
CA ASN A 37 -20.35 -23.42 -5.46
C ASN A 37 -20.87 -23.11 -6.89
N ASN A 38 -21.15 -21.86 -7.24
CA ASN A 38 -21.50 -21.50 -8.62
C ASN A 38 -20.21 -21.41 -9.46
N ASN A 39 -19.75 -22.57 -9.93
CA ASN A 39 -18.57 -22.78 -10.77
C ASN A 39 -18.60 -22.04 -12.13
N ASN A 40 -19.67 -21.32 -12.46
CA ASN A 40 -19.84 -20.62 -13.74
C ASN A 40 -19.57 -19.11 -13.71
N ARG A 41 -19.24 -18.51 -12.56
CA ARG A 41 -18.81 -17.09 -12.52
C ARG A 41 -17.27 -17.02 -12.46
N LYS A 42 -16.67 -16.26 -13.38
CA LYS A 42 -15.24 -15.87 -13.30
C LYS A 42 -14.99 -15.31 -11.89
N PRO A 43 -13.98 -15.79 -11.15
CA PRO A 43 -13.70 -15.28 -9.82
C PRO A 43 -13.44 -13.77 -9.90
N SER A 44 -14.01 -13.03 -8.94
CA SER A 44 -13.76 -11.59 -8.82
C SER A 44 -12.31 -11.39 -8.42
N THR A 45 -11.58 -10.55 -9.15
CA THR A 45 -10.19 -10.24 -8.82
C THR A 45 -10.10 -9.01 -7.93
N ALA A 46 -9.08 -8.97 -7.07
CA ALA A 46 -8.75 -7.85 -6.22
C ALA A 46 -7.23 -7.63 -6.21
N PHE A 47 -6.82 -6.44 -5.78
CA PHE A 47 -5.43 -6.08 -5.60
C PHE A 47 -5.10 -6.09 -4.11
N LEU A 48 -4.13 -6.91 -3.70
CA LEU A 48 -3.73 -7.08 -2.32
C LEU A 48 -2.39 -6.38 -2.07
N LYS A 49 -2.34 -5.53 -1.05
CA LYS A 49 -1.15 -4.79 -0.61
C LYS A 49 -0.80 -5.24 0.81
N LEU A 50 0.31 -5.96 0.97
CA LEU A 50 0.81 -6.42 2.27
C LEU A 50 1.98 -5.56 2.73
N HIS A 51 1.83 -4.96 3.90
CA HIS A 51 2.83 -4.16 4.58
C HIS A 51 3.73 -5.08 5.42
N ASP A 52 4.38 -6.02 4.73
CA ASP A 52 5.33 -6.95 5.32
C ASP A 52 6.76 -6.50 4.99
N TRP A 53 7.48 -5.99 5.99
CA TRP A 53 8.81 -5.41 5.79
C TRP A 53 9.89 -6.46 5.51
N ARG A 54 9.59 -7.73 5.80
CA ARG A 54 10.50 -8.86 5.55
C ARG A 54 10.64 -9.13 4.06
N TYR A 55 9.55 -8.94 3.31
CA TYR A 55 9.47 -9.20 1.87
C TYR A 55 9.37 -7.92 1.02
N ALA A 56 9.52 -6.75 1.64
CA ALA A 56 9.47 -5.45 0.99
C ALA A 56 10.77 -5.14 0.20
N ASP A 57 11.05 -5.92 -0.83
CA ASP A 57 12.33 -5.91 -1.56
C ASP A 57 12.75 -4.51 -2.04
N THR A 58 11.82 -3.73 -2.61
CA THR A 58 12.12 -2.36 -3.08
C THR A 58 12.52 -1.44 -1.93
N LEU A 59 11.81 -1.49 -0.80
CA LEU A 59 12.14 -0.70 0.37
C LEU A 59 13.50 -1.11 0.96
N ARG A 60 13.76 -2.42 1.06
CA ARG A 60 15.03 -2.95 1.55
C ARG A 60 16.20 -2.51 0.67
N GLN A 61 16.04 -2.55 -0.66
CA GLN A 61 17.03 -2.05 -1.62
C GLN A 61 17.29 -0.55 -1.44
N HIS A 62 16.25 0.27 -1.29
CA HIS A 62 16.38 1.72 -1.07
C HIS A 62 17.14 2.04 0.23
N MET A 63 16.97 1.22 1.26
CA MET A 63 17.64 1.37 2.56
C MET A 63 19.01 0.68 2.62
N GLY A 64 19.45 0.01 1.54
CA GLY A 64 20.71 -0.75 1.53
C GLY A 64 20.69 -1.95 2.49
N ILE A 65 19.51 -2.51 2.76
CA ILE A 65 19.32 -3.65 3.67
C ILE A 65 19.19 -4.92 2.83
N GLY A 66 19.94 -5.96 3.19
CA GLY A 66 19.88 -7.27 2.53
C GLY A 66 18.51 -7.96 2.69
N PRO A 67 18.25 -9.07 1.97
CA PRO A 67 16.98 -9.80 2.09
C PRO A 67 16.75 -10.34 3.50
N TRP A 68 15.49 -10.56 3.87
CA TRP A 68 15.15 -11.24 5.12
C TRP A 68 15.66 -12.68 5.11
N CYS A 69 16.28 -13.11 6.20
CA CYS A 69 16.82 -14.46 6.34
C CYS A 69 16.74 -14.93 7.81
N PRO A 70 16.91 -16.24 8.07
CA PRO A 70 16.77 -16.80 9.43
C PRO A 70 17.68 -16.16 10.47
N SER A 71 18.89 -15.72 10.09
CA SER A 71 19.79 -15.03 11.03
C SER A 71 19.28 -13.64 11.42
N THR A 72 18.72 -12.89 10.46
CA THR A 72 18.10 -11.58 10.72
C THR A 72 16.84 -11.73 11.58
N GLU A 73 16.01 -12.75 11.30
CA GLU A 73 14.85 -13.09 12.11
C GLU A 73 15.23 -13.37 13.56
N PHE A 74 16.25 -14.19 13.78
CA PHE A 74 16.75 -14.50 15.12
C PHE A 74 17.28 -13.25 15.84
N ALA A 75 18.06 -12.41 15.17
CA ALA A 75 18.57 -11.16 15.73
C ALA A 75 17.42 -10.20 16.11
N TYR A 76 16.43 -10.06 15.23
CA TYR A 76 15.24 -9.26 15.46
C TYR A 76 14.45 -9.77 16.68
N ILE A 77 14.04 -11.05 16.69
CA ILE A 77 13.28 -11.65 17.81
C ILE A 77 14.05 -11.51 19.13
N ARG A 78 15.37 -11.75 19.12
CA ARG A 78 16.23 -11.60 20.31
C ARG A 78 16.24 -10.18 20.84
N SER A 79 16.27 -9.19 19.96
CA SER A 79 16.24 -7.77 20.35
C SER A 79 14.93 -7.39 21.06
N LEU A 80 13.82 -8.04 20.69
CA LEU A 80 12.50 -7.81 21.27
C LEU A 80 12.29 -8.53 22.61
N GLY A 81 12.95 -9.68 22.81
CA GLY A 81 12.73 -10.54 23.98
C GLY A 81 13.54 -10.18 25.24
N GLY A 82 14.53 -9.29 25.18
CA GLY A 82 15.27 -8.77 26.34
C GLY A 82 15.97 -9.78 27.30
N HIS A 83 15.89 -11.10 27.09
CA HIS A 83 16.25 -12.11 28.11
C HIS A 83 17.02 -13.34 27.58
N THR A 84 18.02 -13.18 26.72
CA THR A 84 19.08 -14.19 26.61
C THR A 84 20.46 -13.56 26.81
N ARG A 85 20.82 -13.42 28.09
CA ARG A 85 22.19 -13.28 28.61
C ARG A 85 22.99 -14.56 28.28
N THR A 86 23.43 -14.76 27.05
CA THR A 86 24.64 -15.58 26.80
C THR A 86 25.28 -15.18 25.46
N VAL A 87 26.27 -14.29 25.57
CA VAL A 87 27.54 -14.22 24.83
C VAL A 87 27.59 -14.81 23.41
N LEU A 88 27.65 -13.93 22.38
CA LEU A 88 28.79 -13.79 21.44
C LEU A 88 28.51 -12.71 20.35
N SER A 89 29.53 -11.87 20.10
CA SER A 89 29.80 -10.83 19.06
C SER A 89 28.82 -9.66 18.80
N ILE A 90 28.93 -8.68 19.71
CA ILE A 90 28.79 -7.22 19.55
C ILE A 90 29.62 -6.79 18.31
N TYR A 91 29.10 -6.24 17.21
CA TYR A 91 28.52 -4.90 17.02
C TYR A 91 27.47 -4.82 15.88
N ASP A 92 27.25 -5.89 15.11
CA ASP A 92 26.42 -5.85 13.87
C ASP A 92 24.93 -6.21 14.11
N ASP A 93 24.65 -7.03 15.13
CA ASP A 93 23.31 -7.56 15.40
C ASP A 93 22.32 -6.51 15.93
N GLN A 94 22.80 -5.54 16.71
CA GLN A 94 21.97 -4.44 17.21
C GLN A 94 21.59 -3.49 16.07
N ASP A 95 22.50 -3.25 15.14
CA ASP A 95 22.25 -2.47 13.92
C ASP A 95 21.29 -3.20 12.98
N ALA A 96 21.39 -4.53 12.86
CA ALA A 96 20.44 -5.33 12.09
C ALA A 96 19.02 -5.26 12.68
N ALA A 97 18.86 -5.50 13.98
CA ALA A 97 17.57 -5.43 14.65
C ALA A 97 16.93 -4.03 14.60
N GLN A 98 17.74 -2.98 14.76
CA GLN A 98 17.27 -1.60 14.65
C GLN A 98 16.84 -1.24 13.23
N ARG A 99 17.56 -1.74 12.22
CA ARG A 99 17.17 -1.61 10.80
C ARG A 99 15.83 -2.28 10.52
N GLU A 100 15.62 -3.50 11.01
CA GLU A 100 14.34 -4.21 10.85
C GLU A 100 13.20 -3.49 11.58
N THR A 101 13.43 -3.00 12.80
CA THR A 101 12.44 -2.20 13.53
C THR A 101 12.07 -0.92 12.77
N SER A 102 13.06 -0.26 12.18
CA SER A 102 12.83 0.94 11.36
C SER A 102 12.02 0.62 10.11
N LEU A 103 12.31 -0.48 9.41
CA LEU A 103 11.54 -0.93 8.24
C LEU A 103 10.08 -1.26 8.60
N ALA A 104 9.89 -1.97 9.72
CA ALA A 104 8.56 -2.28 10.24
C ALA A 104 7.76 -1.00 10.57
N GLY A 105 8.41 -0.01 11.20
CA GLY A 105 7.84 1.30 11.48
C GLY A 105 7.43 2.06 10.21
N ILE A 106 8.32 2.12 9.21
CA ILE A 106 8.04 2.80 7.92
C ILE A 106 6.82 2.19 7.22
N LEU A 107 6.72 0.86 7.15
CA LEU A 107 5.55 0.21 6.54
C LEU A 107 4.30 0.31 7.40
N GLY A 108 4.46 0.33 8.73
CA GLY A 108 3.38 0.58 9.67
C GLY A 108 2.74 1.96 9.46
N ASP A 109 3.57 3.00 9.34
CA ASP A 109 3.15 4.37 9.02
C ASP A 109 2.53 4.42 7.62
N SER A 110 3.15 3.75 6.65
CA SER A 110 2.64 3.70 5.27
C SER A 110 1.23 3.12 5.19
N PHE A 111 0.97 2.02 5.90
CA PHE A 111 -0.37 1.45 6.02
C PHE A 111 -1.35 2.44 6.68
N ALA A 112 -0.94 3.05 7.80
CA ALA A 112 -1.82 3.93 8.57
C ALA A 112 -2.22 5.17 7.76
N HIS A 113 -1.26 5.76 7.05
CA HIS A 113 -1.48 6.86 6.14
C HIS A 113 -2.46 6.50 5.03
N GLU A 114 -2.21 5.39 4.32
CA GLU A 114 -3.07 4.97 3.22
C GLU A 114 -4.48 4.62 3.68
N ALA A 115 -4.61 3.90 4.80
CA ALA A 115 -5.91 3.59 5.40
C ALA A 115 -6.68 4.88 5.79
N ALA A 116 -6.00 5.87 6.34
CA ALA A 116 -6.60 7.16 6.69
C ALA A 116 -7.10 7.94 5.46
N VAL A 117 -6.37 7.87 4.33
CA VAL A 117 -6.82 8.47 3.06
C VAL A 117 -8.09 7.78 2.57
N TYR A 118 -8.13 6.45 2.55
CA TYR A 118 -9.34 5.72 2.16
C TYR A 118 -10.53 6.05 3.07
N ASP A 119 -10.32 6.18 4.38
CA ASP A 119 -11.38 6.56 5.31
C ASP A 119 -11.88 8.00 5.07
N SER A 120 -10.96 8.95 4.89
CA SER A 120 -11.26 10.37 4.67
C SER A 120 -11.97 10.63 3.33
N LEU A 121 -11.61 9.88 2.29
CA LEU A 121 -12.18 10.02 0.94
C LEU A 121 -13.15 8.88 0.60
N ARG A 122 -13.84 8.34 1.60
CA ARG A 122 -14.79 7.21 1.43
C ARG A 122 -15.83 7.45 0.33
N ALA A 123 -16.32 8.69 0.17
CA ALA A 123 -17.28 9.06 -0.85
C ALA A 123 -16.74 9.02 -2.30
N HIS A 124 -15.41 9.05 -2.46
CA HIS A 124 -14.73 9.11 -3.75
C HIS A 124 -14.13 7.77 -4.18
N GLN A 125 -14.26 6.74 -3.35
CA GLN A 125 -13.84 5.38 -3.64
C GLN A 125 -14.65 4.75 -4.79
N GLY A 126 -13.95 4.10 -5.72
CA GLY A 126 -14.51 3.54 -6.95
C GLY A 126 -14.76 4.55 -8.06
N ALA A 127 -14.46 5.83 -7.82
CA ALA A 127 -14.51 6.90 -8.82
C ALA A 127 -13.11 7.46 -9.07
N THR A 128 -12.56 8.17 -8.08
CA THR A 128 -11.25 8.85 -8.15
C THR A 128 -10.15 8.06 -7.44
N LEU A 129 -10.53 7.20 -6.48
CA LEU A 129 -9.67 6.25 -5.78
C LEU A 129 -10.17 4.82 -6.04
N PRO A 130 -9.34 3.78 -5.89
CA PRO A 130 -9.82 2.40 -5.83
C PRO A 130 -10.83 2.24 -4.68
N ARG A 131 -11.68 1.22 -4.74
CA ARG A 131 -12.44 0.82 -3.55
C ARG A 131 -11.56 0.04 -2.58
N LEU A 132 -11.59 0.40 -1.31
CA LEU A 132 -11.08 -0.40 -0.21
C LEU A 132 -12.11 -1.48 0.11
N LEU A 133 -11.76 -2.73 -0.17
CA LEU A 133 -12.61 -3.90 0.09
C LEU A 133 -12.45 -4.42 1.53
N ALA A 134 -11.22 -4.38 2.05
CA ALA A 134 -10.91 -4.74 3.43
C ALA A 134 -9.57 -4.13 3.87
N ALA A 135 -9.45 -3.83 5.16
CA ALA A 135 -8.20 -3.59 5.87
C ALA A 135 -8.10 -4.62 7.01
N VAL A 136 -7.00 -5.35 7.09
CA VAL A 136 -6.86 -6.51 7.98
C VAL A 136 -5.47 -6.55 8.60
N ASP A 137 -5.40 -6.85 9.89
CA ASP A 137 -4.16 -7.17 10.58
C ASP A 137 -4.04 -8.71 10.68
N PHE A 138 -2.95 -9.25 10.15
CA PHE A 138 -2.62 -10.67 10.28
C PHE A 138 -1.68 -10.88 11.45
N ASP A 139 -2.18 -11.51 12.51
CA ASP A 139 -1.35 -11.93 13.64
C ASP A 139 -0.46 -13.09 13.20
N LEU A 140 0.84 -12.84 13.05
CA LEU A 140 1.85 -13.87 12.81
C LEU A 140 2.71 -14.12 14.04
N THR A 141 2.24 -13.71 15.22
CA THR A 141 2.98 -13.87 16.48
C THR A 141 3.23 -15.35 16.74
N PRO A 142 4.50 -15.77 16.89
CA PRO A 142 4.81 -17.13 17.27
C PRO A 142 4.17 -17.48 18.63
N PRO A 143 3.74 -18.74 18.85
CA PRO A 143 3.23 -19.17 20.14
C PRO A 143 4.26 -18.89 21.25
N GLY A 144 3.90 -18.08 22.25
CA GLY A 144 4.74 -17.74 23.40
C GLY A 144 5.53 -16.43 23.30
N ALA A 145 5.33 -15.61 22.26
CA ALA A 145 5.82 -14.25 22.25
C ALA A 145 4.81 -13.30 22.92
N ASP A 146 5.29 -12.44 23.83
CA ASP A 146 4.44 -11.54 24.63
C ASP A 146 4.02 -10.28 23.86
N ASN A 147 4.72 -9.93 22.77
CA ASN A 147 4.46 -8.71 22.01
C ASN A 147 3.92 -9.01 20.61
N HIS A 148 2.60 -9.05 20.51
CA HIS A 148 1.88 -9.34 19.26
C HIS A 148 2.02 -8.23 18.21
N GLU A 149 2.20 -6.98 18.64
CA GLU A 149 2.16 -5.84 17.73
C GLU A 149 3.29 -5.85 16.71
N LEU A 150 4.41 -6.48 17.07
CA LEU A 150 5.62 -6.56 16.27
C LEU A 150 5.56 -7.64 15.20
N PHE A 151 4.55 -8.52 15.23
CA PHE A 151 4.37 -9.58 14.24
C PHE A 151 3.11 -9.39 13.40
N TYR A 152 2.39 -8.28 13.57
CA TYR A 152 1.27 -7.97 12.69
C TYR A 152 1.74 -7.60 11.29
N VAL A 153 1.23 -8.33 10.30
CA VAL A 153 1.30 -7.90 8.91
C VAL A 153 0.00 -7.23 8.55
N ARG A 154 0.06 -5.93 8.24
CA ARG A 154 -1.12 -5.14 7.90
C ARG A 154 -1.39 -5.18 6.40
N VAL A 155 -2.64 -5.36 6.03
CA VAL A 155 -3.04 -5.69 4.67
C VAL A 155 -4.20 -4.84 4.21
N LEU A 156 -4.10 -4.31 2.99
CA LEU A 156 -5.19 -3.66 2.27
C LEU A 156 -5.60 -4.53 1.08
N LEU A 157 -6.90 -4.79 0.98
CA LEU A 157 -7.52 -5.43 -0.18
C LEU A 157 -8.29 -4.36 -0.95
N LEU A 158 -7.90 -4.11 -2.19
CA LEU A 158 -8.40 -3.04 -3.05
C LEU A 158 -9.10 -3.60 -4.30
N GLU A 159 -9.96 -2.78 -4.92
CA GLU A 159 -10.47 -3.00 -6.26
C GLU A 159 -9.31 -3.23 -7.24
N ASN A 160 -9.37 -4.31 -8.02
CA ASN A 160 -8.44 -4.49 -9.12
C ASN A 160 -8.86 -3.61 -10.31
N LEU A 161 -8.05 -2.60 -10.63
CA LEU A 161 -8.32 -1.65 -11.70
C LEU A 161 -7.73 -2.06 -13.06
N MET A 162 -6.84 -3.05 -13.08
CA MET A 162 -6.09 -3.47 -14.26
C MET A 162 -6.63 -4.78 -14.85
N VAL A 163 -7.96 -4.97 -14.79
CA VAL A 163 -8.60 -6.19 -15.29
C VAL A 163 -8.65 -6.16 -16.82
N ASP A 164 -8.27 -7.30 -17.44
CA ASP A 164 -8.38 -7.56 -18.88
C ASP A 164 -7.61 -6.52 -19.77
N ASP A 165 -6.36 -6.20 -19.37
CA ASP A 165 -5.34 -5.43 -20.12
C ASP A 165 -5.70 -3.99 -20.57
N GLY A 166 -6.83 -3.44 -20.09
CA GLY A 166 -7.31 -2.13 -20.56
C GLY A 166 -6.70 -0.91 -19.86
N GLY A 167 -6.19 -1.07 -18.64
CA GLY A 167 -5.67 0.05 -17.83
C GLY A 167 -4.18 0.33 -18.08
N PHE A 168 -3.76 1.59 -17.95
CA PHE A 168 -2.35 1.99 -18.09
C PHE A 168 -2.00 3.15 -17.15
N SER A 169 -0.71 3.33 -16.86
CA SER A 169 -0.24 4.46 -16.05
C SER A 169 -0.27 5.75 -16.87
N LEU A 170 -0.64 6.87 -16.26
CA LEU A 170 -0.57 8.18 -16.89
C LEU A 170 0.86 8.52 -17.37
N ARG A 171 1.90 7.95 -16.74
CA ARG A 171 3.30 8.03 -17.20
C ARG A 171 3.50 7.48 -18.63
N THR A 172 2.71 6.48 -19.01
CA THR A 172 2.77 5.79 -20.31
C THR A 172 1.70 6.28 -21.29
N LEU A 173 1.02 7.39 -20.96
CA LEU A 173 -0.07 7.97 -21.75
C LEU A 173 0.22 8.06 -23.26
N PRO A 174 1.42 8.49 -23.73
CA PRO A 174 1.69 8.62 -25.15
C PRO A 174 1.64 7.33 -25.96
N HIS A 175 1.69 6.18 -25.31
CA HIS A 175 1.71 4.87 -25.96
C HIS A 175 0.33 4.20 -26.00
N HIS A 176 -0.66 4.74 -25.29
CA HIS A 176 -1.94 4.06 -25.06
C HIS A 176 -3.18 4.88 -25.41
N ALA A 177 -3.09 6.21 -25.42
CA ALA A 177 -4.23 7.07 -25.72
C ALA A 177 -3.96 8.01 -26.91
N PRO A 178 -4.98 8.34 -27.72
CA PRO A 178 -4.84 9.34 -28.77
C PRO A 178 -4.62 10.74 -28.16
N ARG A 179 -3.92 11.61 -28.90
CA ARG A 179 -3.44 12.92 -28.40
C ARG A 179 -4.56 13.87 -27.97
N ASP A 180 -5.71 13.78 -28.62
CA ASP A 180 -6.91 14.57 -28.29
C ASP A 180 -7.46 14.25 -26.89
N ALA A 181 -7.26 13.03 -26.38
CA ALA A 181 -7.66 12.64 -25.03
C ALA A 181 -6.67 13.09 -23.93
N TRP A 182 -5.44 13.49 -24.28
CA TRP A 182 -4.38 13.70 -23.30
C TRP A 182 -4.69 14.82 -22.30
N GLN A 183 -5.18 15.96 -22.80
CA GLN A 183 -5.48 17.12 -21.94
C GLN A 183 -6.54 16.76 -20.89
N GLY A 184 -7.64 16.12 -21.30
CA GLY A 184 -8.70 15.72 -20.38
C GLY A 184 -8.26 14.72 -19.32
N LEU A 185 -7.32 13.82 -19.66
CA LEU A 185 -6.73 12.86 -18.71
C LEU A 185 -5.79 13.55 -17.71
N VAL A 186 -4.99 14.51 -18.17
CA VAL A 186 -4.11 15.30 -17.29
C VAL A 186 -4.95 16.18 -16.37
N ASP A 187 -5.98 16.85 -16.88
CA ASP A 187 -6.88 17.69 -16.08
C ASP A 187 -7.60 16.85 -15.02
N ALA A 188 -8.06 15.64 -15.36
CA ALA A 188 -8.66 14.72 -14.39
C ALA A 188 -7.67 14.28 -13.31
N ALA A 189 -6.38 14.09 -13.64
CA ALA A 189 -5.34 13.79 -12.66
C ALA A 189 -5.07 14.98 -11.72
N VAL A 190 -5.06 16.20 -12.26
CA VAL A 190 -4.91 17.44 -11.47
C VAL A 190 -6.08 17.59 -10.51
N GLU A 191 -7.32 17.39 -10.96
CA GLU A 191 -8.50 17.47 -10.11
C GLU A 191 -8.50 16.40 -9.02
N ALA A 192 -8.06 15.18 -9.34
CA ALA A 192 -7.86 14.14 -8.34
C ALA A 192 -6.83 14.55 -7.27
N GLY A 193 -5.75 15.25 -7.65
CA GLY A 193 -4.79 15.84 -6.71
C GLY A 193 -5.40 16.93 -5.83
N ARG A 194 -6.19 17.82 -6.44
CA ARG A 194 -6.89 18.90 -5.73
C ARG A 194 -7.86 18.35 -4.68
N LEU A 195 -8.55 17.26 -5.00
CA LEU A 195 -9.46 16.56 -4.10
C LEU A 195 -8.78 16.13 -2.78
N LEU A 196 -7.54 15.65 -2.83
CA LEU A 196 -6.77 15.34 -1.61
C LEU A 196 -6.56 16.59 -0.75
N GLY A 197 -6.17 17.69 -1.39
CA GLY A 197 -5.97 18.98 -0.71
C GLY A 197 -7.24 19.52 -0.05
N GLU A 198 -8.40 19.35 -0.69
CA GLU A 198 -9.70 19.74 -0.13
C GLU A 198 -10.09 18.91 1.11
N HIS A 199 -9.62 17.67 1.19
CA HIS A 199 -9.81 16.79 2.35
C HIS A 199 -8.67 16.90 3.38
N GLY A 200 -7.82 17.93 3.26
CA GLY A 200 -6.73 18.15 4.20
C GLY A 200 -5.64 17.05 4.13
N VAL A 201 -5.53 16.35 3.01
CA VAL A 201 -4.48 15.36 2.76
C VAL A 201 -3.35 16.02 1.94
N LEU A 202 -2.11 15.73 2.33
CA LEU A 202 -0.92 16.05 1.57
C LEU A 202 -0.38 14.79 0.92
N ASP A 203 -0.06 14.87 -0.36
CA ASP A 203 0.57 13.80 -1.13
C ASP A 203 1.95 14.25 -1.63
N PRO A 204 3.03 13.93 -0.89
CA PRO A 204 4.39 14.30 -1.28
C PRO A 204 4.94 13.44 -2.43
N ASP A 205 4.31 12.30 -2.74
CA ASP A 205 4.75 11.36 -3.78
C ASP A 205 3.89 11.48 -5.05
N ARG A 206 3.40 12.69 -5.32
CA ARG A 206 2.58 12.96 -6.49
C ARG A 206 3.42 12.93 -7.76
N HIS A 207 3.25 11.87 -8.56
CA HIS A 207 3.79 11.80 -9.91
C HIS A 207 2.86 11.02 -10.83
N ALA A 208 3.01 11.20 -12.16
CA ALA A 208 2.16 10.55 -13.17
C ALA A 208 2.16 9.01 -13.14
N GLY A 209 3.08 8.40 -12.39
CA GLY A 209 3.12 6.95 -12.16
C GLY A 209 2.01 6.47 -11.23
N ASN A 210 1.63 7.31 -10.26
CA ASN A 210 0.62 7.03 -9.23
C ASN A 210 -0.82 7.36 -9.70
N PHE A 211 -1.00 7.53 -11.02
CA PHE A 211 -2.31 7.66 -11.65
C PHE A 211 -2.48 6.55 -12.67
N LEU A 212 -3.58 5.82 -12.54
CA LEU A 212 -4.03 4.83 -13.51
C LEU A 212 -5.15 5.41 -14.37
N VAL A 213 -5.02 5.27 -15.67
CA VAL A 213 -6.08 5.51 -16.64
C VAL A 213 -6.77 4.18 -16.89
N VAL A 214 -8.06 4.13 -16.56
CA VAL A 214 -8.87 2.90 -16.65
C VAL A 214 -10.00 3.14 -17.66
N PRO A 215 -10.20 2.24 -18.63
CA PRO A 215 -11.29 2.36 -19.59
C PRO A 215 -12.63 2.16 -18.89
N ARG A 216 -13.64 2.88 -19.36
CA ARG A 216 -15.02 2.79 -18.91
C ARG A 216 -15.83 1.99 -19.91
N THR A 217 -16.94 1.42 -19.45
CA THR A 217 -17.87 0.67 -20.31
C THR A 217 -18.56 1.55 -21.36
N ASP A 218 -18.59 2.87 -21.14
CA ASP A 218 -19.13 3.87 -22.08
C ASP A 218 -18.14 4.28 -23.18
N GLY A 219 -16.96 3.65 -23.24
CA GLY A 219 -15.91 3.96 -24.21
C GLY A 219 -15.01 5.14 -23.82
N GLY A 220 -15.27 5.79 -22.67
CA GLY A 220 -14.40 6.82 -22.11
C GLY A 220 -13.28 6.25 -21.24
N PHE A 221 -12.55 7.16 -20.60
CA PHE A 221 -11.54 6.83 -19.59
C PHE A 221 -11.91 7.47 -18.25
N ARG A 222 -11.47 6.83 -17.16
CA ARG A 222 -11.41 7.45 -15.83
C ARG A 222 -9.98 7.45 -15.34
N VAL A 223 -9.60 8.50 -14.61
CA VAL A 223 -8.31 8.58 -13.94
C VAL A 223 -8.51 8.24 -12.48
N VAL A 224 -7.72 7.30 -11.98
CA VAL A 224 -7.77 6.82 -10.61
C VAL A 224 -6.39 7.00 -9.97
N MET A 225 -6.34 7.70 -8.85
CA MET A 225 -5.11 7.87 -8.09
C MET A 225 -4.86 6.63 -7.23
N ILE A 226 -3.60 6.20 -7.14
CA ILE A 226 -3.18 5.03 -6.36
C ILE A 226 -1.97 5.38 -5.49
N ASP A 227 -1.61 4.45 -4.61
CA ASP A 227 -0.42 4.50 -3.76
C ASP A 227 -0.37 5.70 -2.80
N PHE A 228 -1.16 5.62 -1.73
CA PHE A 228 -1.24 6.69 -0.72
C PHE A 228 -0.31 6.45 0.47
N GLY A 229 0.66 5.55 0.34
CA GLY A 229 1.54 5.13 1.44
C GLY A 229 2.43 6.24 1.99
N HIS A 230 2.61 7.34 1.25
CA HIS A 230 3.37 8.51 1.66
C HIS A 230 2.49 9.73 1.98
N CYS A 231 1.16 9.60 1.83
CA CYS A 231 0.23 10.66 2.18
C CYS A 231 0.25 10.95 3.68
N ARG A 232 -0.18 12.14 4.08
CA ARG A 232 -0.40 12.47 5.50
C ARG A 232 -1.40 13.59 5.66
N SER A 233 -1.98 13.71 6.84
CA SER A 233 -2.80 14.87 7.17
C SER A 233 -1.97 16.15 7.13
N ARG A 234 -2.56 17.19 6.55
CA ARG A 234 -2.00 18.54 6.47
C ARG A 234 -1.95 19.16 7.86
N ARG A 235 -0.80 19.74 8.21
CA ARG A 235 -0.67 20.56 9.42
C ARG A 235 -1.16 21.98 9.15
N GLU A 236 -1.54 22.69 10.21
CA GLU A 236 -1.97 24.08 10.10
C GLU A 236 -0.88 24.94 9.43
N GLY A 237 -1.26 25.71 8.40
CA GLY A 237 -0.34 26.57 7.65
C GLY A 237 0.51 25.88 6.58
N GLU A 238 0.38 24.56 6.39
CA GLU A 238 1.15 23.82 5.39
C GLU A 238 0.46 23.80 4.02
N SER A 239 1.18 24.22 2.97
CA SER A 239 0.74 24.12 1.58
C SER A 239 1.46 22.98 0.86
N GLU A 240 0.81 22.45 -0.17
CA GLU A 240 1.42 21.49 -1.08
C GLU A 240 2.52 22.22 -1.84
N ARG A 241 3.80 21.92 -1.57
CA ARG A 241 4.91 22.54 -2.28
C ARG A 241 4.84 22.14 -3.75
N VAL A 242 4.46 23.08 -4.61
CA VAL A 242 4.70 22.96 -6.05
C VAL A 242 6.21 23.05 -6.23
N VAL A 243 6.87 21.92 -6.47
CA VAL A 243 8.24 21.94 -6.99
C VAL A 243 8.14 22.42 -8.43
N ALA A 244 8.08 23.74 -8.60
CA ALA A 244 8.33 24.35 -9.89
C ALA A 244 9.79 24.05 -10.25
N GLY A 245 9.98 23.15 -11.21
CA GLY A 245 11.28 22.95 -11.86
C GLY A 245 11.71 24.26 -12.50
N GLY A 246 12.52 25.01 -11.79
CA GLY A 246 13.05 26.29 -12.21
C GLY A 246 14.40 26.52 -11.58
N SER A 247 15.42 25.80 -12.06
CA SER A 247 16.80 26.28 -11.98
C SER A 247 17.20 26.76 -13.39
N GLY A 248 16.79 27.98 -13.71
CA GLY A 248 17.64 28.82 -14.53
C GLY A 248 18.89 29.12 -13.70
N ALA A 249 20.04 28.69 -14.19
CA ALA A 249 21.33 29.23 -13.81
C ALA A 249 22.05 29.56 -15.12
N ALA A 250 22.48 30.81 -15.19
CA ALA A 250 23.27 31.40 -16.27
C ALA A 250 24.61 30.68 -16.48
#